data_AF-A0A7Y5VNL2-F1
#
_entry.id   AF-A0A7Y5VNL2-F1
#
_cell.length_a   1.000
_cell.length_b   1.000
_cell.length_c   1.000
_cell.angle_alpha   90.00
_cell.angle_beta   90.00
_cell.angle_gamma   90.00
#
_symmetry.space_group_name_H-M   'P 1'
#
loop_
_entity.id
_entity.type
_entity.pdbx_description
1 polymer ?
#
loop_
_entity_poly.entity_id
_entity_poly.type
_entity_poly.pdbx_seq_one_letter_code
_entity_poly.pdbx_strand_id
1 'polypeptide(L)'
;TIYLLIVNGLMLGAFIGLYARVGLEVELLAWLLPHGVPEIGAIILCGGAGIALGHGLLNPTGLRERAADAAMTVIACVPLLLIAAFIEGFFRQSEASTGARYALFALLLVALAVWIFLVRGQWRTNAWAGLKAHTT
;
A
#
# COMPACT_ATOMS: atom_id res chain seq x y z
N THR A 1 -11.24 6.97 8.61
CA THR A 1 -9.97 6.45 8.06
C THR A 1 -8.84 6.44 9.07
N ILE A 2 -8.43 7.60 9.63
CA ILE A 2 -7.29 7.69 10.57
C ILE A 2 -7.43 6.70 11.74
N TYR A 3 -8.60 6.67 12.39
CA TYR A 3 -8.87 5.72 13.48
C TYR A 3 -8.60 4.26 13.07
N LEU A 4 -9.09 3.82 11.91
CA LEU A 4 -8.87 2.46 11.41
C LEU A 4 -7.39 2.18 11.12
N LEU A 5 -6.67 3.13 10.54
CA LEU A 5 -5.22 2.97 10.29
C LEU A 5 -4.45 2.79 11.60
N ILE A 6 -4.77 3.59 12.62
CA ILE A 6 -4.13 3.50 13.93
C ILE A 6 -4.44 2.16 14.59
N VAL A 7 -5.72 1.76 14.66
CA VAL A 7 -6.11 0.53 15.35
C VAL A 7 -5.53 -0.70 14.65
N ASN A 8 -5.55 -0.77 13.32
CA ASN A 8 -4.95 -1.89 12.59
C ASN A 8 -3.42 -1.91 12.74
N GLY A 9 -2.77 -0.74 12.70
CA GLY A 9 -1.32 -0.64 12.90
C GLY A 9 -0.89 -1.05 14.31
N LEU A 10 -1.62 -0.64 15.34
CA LEU A 10 -1.37 -1.05 16.72
C LEU A 10 -1.58 -2.55 16.91
N MET A 11 -2.64 -3.11 16.32
CA MET A 11 -2.92 -4.55 16.39
C MET A 11 -1.81 -5.37 15.72
N LEU A 12 -1.38 -4.97 14.54
CA LEU A 12 -0.26 -5.62 13.83
C LEU A 12 1.05 -5.51 14.62
N GLY A 13 1.34 -4.33 15.18
CA GLY A 13 2.52 -4.11 16.01
C GLY A 13 2.50 -4.95 17.30
N ALA A 14 1.35 -5.07 17.95
CA ALA A 14 1.18 -5.92 19.12
C ALA A 14 1.38 -7.41 18.78
N PHE A 15 0.86 -7.86 17.64
CA PHE A 15 1.05 -9.23 17.15
C PHE A 15 2.53 -9.54 16.90
N ILE A 16 3.25 -8.66 16.21
CA ILE A 16 4.71 -8.79 16.00
C ILE A 16 5.45 -8.78 17.34
N GLY A 17 5.10 -7.86 18.24
CA GLY A 17 5.70 -7.75 19.57
C GLY A 17 5.51 -8.98 20.44
N LEU A 18 4.41 -9.73 20.27
CA LEU A 18 4.17 -10.99 20.98
C LEU A 18 5.16 -12.07 20.54
N TYR A 19 5.41 -12.22 19.23
CA TYR A 19 6.34 -13.21 18.69
C TYR A 19 7.80 -12.84 18.99
N ALA A 20 8.13 -11.54 19.00
CA ALA A 20 9.45 -11.06 19.39
C ALA A 20 9.80 -11.43 20.84
N ARG A 21 8.82 -11.49 21.75
CA ARG A 21 9.06 -11.89 23.15
C ARG A 21 9.47 -13.34 23.32
N VAL A 22 9.17 -14.20 22.35
CA VAL A 22 9.51 -15.62 22.36
C VAL A 22 10.61 -15.96 21.35
N GLY A 23 11.23 -14.97 20.72
CA GLY A 23 12.33 -15.15 19.76
C GLY A 23 11.90 -15.71 18.40
N LEU A 24 10.64 -15.52 18.01
CA LEU A 24 10.05 -16.02 16.75
C LEU A 24 9.74 -14.90 15.74
N GLU A 25 10.29 -13.70 15.95
CA GLU A 25 10.05 -12.56 15.07
C GLU A 25 10.61 -12.80 13.66
N VAL A 26 11.70 -13.54 13.53
CA VAL A 26 12.34 -13.78 12.23
C VAL A 26 11.46 -14.69 11.37
N GLU A 27 10.94 -15.78 11.93
CA GLU A 27 10.00 -16.67 11.24
C GLU A 27 8.69 -15.96 10.95
N LEU A 28 8.15 -15.21 11.92
CA LEU A 28 6.91 -14.46 11.74
C LEU A 28 7.02 -13.46 10.59
N LEU A 29 8.08 -12.65 10.58
CA LEU A 29 8.28 -11.63 9.55
C LEU A 29 8.57 -12.27 8.19
N ALA A 30 9.30 -13.40 8.13
CA ALA A 30 9.48 -14.14 6.89
C ALA A 30 8.15 -14.67 6.34
N TRP A 31 7.22 -15.03 7.21
CA TRP A 31 5.89 -15.51 6.84
C TRP A 31 4.97 -14.35 6.41
N LEU A 32 4.99 -13.24 7.16
CA LEU A 32 4.11 -12.08 6.99
C LEU A 32 4.52 -11.17 5.82
N LEU A 33 5.79 -10.82 5.71
CA LEU A 33 6.24 -9.71 4.85
C LEU A 33 6.04 -9.93 3.34
N PRO A 34 6.19 -11.15 2.77
CA PRO A 34 6.04 -11.33 1.32
C PRO A 34 4.67 -10.89 0.78
N HIS A 35 3.56 -11.24 1.45
CA HIS A 35 2.22 -10.76 1.08
C HIS A 35 1.86 -9.47 1.82
N GLY A 36 2.42 -9.24 3.01
CA GLY A 36 2.14 -8.06 3.81
C GLY A 36 2.61 -6.75 3.17
N VAL A 37 3.72 -6.74 2.42
CA VAL A 37 4.17 -5.54 1.70
C VAL A 37 3.12 -5.00 0.72
N PRO A 38 2.59 -5.80 -0.23
CA PRO A 38 1.55 -5.31 -1.14
C PRO A 38 0.25 -4.91 -0.40
N GLU A 39 -0.16 -5.65 0.65
CA GLU A 39 -1.37 -5.34 1.41
C GLU A 39 -1.25 -4.04 2.22
N ILE A 40 -0.19 -3.92 3.02
CA ILE A 40 0.08 -2.72 3.83
C ILE A 40 0.32 -1.52 2.91
N GLY A 41 1.01 -1.72 1.79
CA GLY A 41 1.16 -0.70 0.75
C GLY A 41 -0.18 -0.21 0.22
N ALA A 42 -1.09 -1.11 -0.15
CA ALA A 42 -2.44 -0.77 -0.59
C ALA A 42 -3.24 -0.05 0.51
N ILE A 43 -3.16 -0.50 1.77
CA ILE A 43 -3.83 0.14 2.92
C ILE A 43 -3.34 1.58 3.11
N ILE A 44 -2.03 1.83 3.02
CA ILE A 44 -1.45 3.17 3.18
C ILE A 44 -1.90 4.08 2.04
N LEU A 45 -1.84 3.61 0.78
CA LEU A 45 -2.25 4.39 -0.39
C LEU A 45 -3.74 4.73 -0.35
N CYS A 46 -4.60 3.74 -0.15
CA CYS A 46 -6.04 3.94 0.00
C CYS A 46 -6.39 4.78 1.24
N GLY A 47 -5.63 4.63 2.33
CA GLY A 47 -5.75 5.43 3.53
C GLY A 47 -5.50 6.92 3.27
N GLY A 48 -4.42 7.24 2.54
CA GLY A 48 -4.11 8.60 2.11
C GLY A 48 -5.19 9.19 1.20
N ALA A 49 -5.63 8.43 0.20
CA ALA A 49 -6.73 8.83 -0.69
C ALA A 49 -8.03 9.10 0.07
N GLY A 50 -8.39 8.23 1.03
CA GLY A 50 -9.58 8.40 1.86
C GLY A 50 -9.52 9.63 2.77
N ILE A 51 -8.34 10.01 3.26
CA ILE A 51 -8.15 11.25 4.03
C ILE A 51 -8.31 12.48 3.11
N ALA A 52 -7.71 12.45 1.92
CA ALA A 52 -7.83 13.56 0.95
C ALA A 52 -9.29 13.77 0.50
N LEU A 53 -10.00 12.68 0.22
CA LEU A 53 -11.43 12.71 -0.09
C LEU A 53 -12.25 13.23 1.10
N GLY A 54 -12.00 12.73 2.31
CA GLY A 54 -12.66 13.21 3.53
C GLY A 54 -12.47 14.71 3.78
N HIS A 55 -11.27 15.24 3.51
CA HIS A 55 -11.02 16.68 3.55
C HIS A 55 -11.82 17.45 2.49
N GLY A 56 -12.02 16.87 1.30
CA GLY A 56 -12.88 17.44 0.26
C GLY A 56 -14.35 17.50 0.65
N LEU A 57 -14.83 16.61 1.53
CA LEU A 57 -16.20 16.69 2.05
C LEU A 57 -16.39 17.87 3.01
N LEU A 58 -15.34 18.25 3.75
CA LEU A 58 -15.36 19.40 4.68
C LEU A 58 -15.16 20.73 3.95
N ASN A 59 -14.36 20.73 2.89
CA ASN A 59 -14.16 21.87 2.01
C ASN A 59 -14.41 21.44 0.55
N PRO A 60 -15.63 21.65 0.02
CA PRO A 60 -16.11 21.05 -1.24
C PRO A 60 -15.43 21.60 -2.51
N THR A 61 -14.51 22.54 -2.38
CA THR A 61 -13.68 22.98 -3.50
C THR A 61 -12.81 21.82 -4.01
N GLY A 62 -13.01 21.44 -5.27
CA GLY A 62 -12.26 20.36 -5.90
C GLY A 62 -12.65 18.94 -5.44
N LEU A 63 -13.84 18.75 -4.86
CA LEU A 63 -14.29 17.43 -4.37
C LEU A 63 -14.39 16.39 -5.49
N ARG A 64 -14.80 16.79 -6.70
CA ARG A 64 -14.95 15.88 -7.84
C ARG A 64 -13.59 15.32 -8.28
N GLU A 65 -12.58 16.16 -8.35
CA GLU A 65 -11.21 15.82 -8.71
C GLU A 65 -10.61 14.89 -7.64
N ARG A 66 -10.77 15.23 -6.36
CA ARG A 66 -10.33 14.38 -5.24
C ARG A 66 -11.02 13.01 -5.22
N ALA A 67 -12.31 12.95 -5.56
CA ALA A 67 -13.04 11.70 -5.67
C ALA A 67 -12.53 10.85 -6.83
N ALA A 68 -12.23 11.46 -7.97
CA ALA A 68 -11.62 10.77 -9.11
C ALA A 68 -10.22 10.23 -8.76
N ASP A 69 -9.37 11.04 -8.13
CA ASP A 69 -8.04 10.62 -7.69
C ASP A 69 -8.10 9.49 -6.66
N ALA A 70 -9.06 9.56 -5.72
CA ALA A 70 -9.27 8.51 -4.73
C ALA A 70 -9.73 7.19 -5.38
N ALA A 71 -10.68 7.26 -6.32
CA ALA A 71 -11.13 6.09 -7.08
C ALA A 71 -9.98 5.48 -7.90
N MET A 72 -9.19 6.32 -8.57
CA MET A 72 -8.01 5.86 -9.30
C MET A 72 -6.97 5.20 -8.41
N THR A 73 -6.78 5.73 -7.19
CA THR A 73 -5.87 5.12 -6.20
C THR A 73 -6.37 3.73 -5.79
N VAL A 74 -7.67 3.56 -5.55
CA VAL A 74 -8.26 2.25 -5.22
C VAL A 74 -8.06 1.26 -6.37
N ILE A 75 -8.35 1.68 -7.61
CA ILE A 75 -8.13 0.84 -8.80
C ILE A 75 -6.65 0.45 -8.92
N ALA A 76 -5.73 1.40 -8.71
CA ALA A 76 -4.29 1.16 -8.75
C ALA A 76 -3.80 0.19 -7.66
N CYS A 77 -4.55 0.03 -6.56
CA CYS A 77 -4.24 -0.93 -5.51
C CYS A 77 -4.75 -2.36 -5.79
N VAL A 78 -5.69 -2.56 -6.74
CA VAL A 78 -6.20 -3.90 -7.08
C VAL A 78 -5.09 -4.88 -7.48
N PRO A 79 -4.12 -4.52 -8.35
CA PRO A 79 -3.00 -5.40 -8.66
C PRO A 79 -2.15 -5.78 -7.44
N LEU A 80 -1.95 -4.86 -6.49
CA LEU A 80 -1.22 -5.15 -5.25
C LEU A 80 -1.95 -6.23 -4.44
N LEU A 81 -3.27 -6.10 -4.27
CA LEU A 81 -4.08 -7.08 -3.55
C LEU A 81 -4.13 -8.44 -4.25
N LEU A 82 -4.13 -8.47 -5.59
CA LEU A 82 -4.04 -9.72 -6.35
C LEU A 82 -2.69 -10.40 -6.17
N ILE A 83 -1.60 -9.63 -6.20
CA ILE A 83 -0.24 -10.14 -5.93
C ILE A 83 -0.18 -10.69 -4.50
N ALA A 84 -0.72 -9.97 -3.51
CA ALA A 84 -0.79 -10.43 -2.14
C ALA A 84 -1.56 -11.75 -2.03
N ALA A 85 -2.77 -11.82 -2.58
CA ALA A 85 -3.60 -13.03 -2.56
C ALA A 85 -2.91 -14.23 -3.23
N PHE A 86 -2.14 -13.99 -4.30
CA PHE A 86 -1.36 -15.04 -4.96
C PHE A 86 -0.20 -15.52 -4.08
N ILE A 87 0.59 -14.62 -3.52
CA ILE A 87 1.70 -14.98 -2.61
C ILE A 87 1.16 -15.74 -1.40
N GLU A 88 0.06 -15.25 -0.86
CA GLU A 88 -0.63 -15.84 0.28
C GLU A 88 -1.15 -17.24 -0.10
N GLY A 89 -1.86 -17.40 -1.21
CA GLY A 89 -2.41 -18.69 -1.62
C GLY A 89 -1.36 -19.76 -1.98
N PHE A 90 -0.25 -19.37 -2.63
CA PHE A 90 0.73 -20.32 -3.18
C PHE A 90 2.05 -20.30 -2.44
N PHE A 91 2.70 -19.14 -2.36
CA PHE A 91 4.05 -19.03 -1.82
C PHE A 91 4.09 -19.30 -0.31
N ARG A 92 3.02 -18.99 0.43
CA ARG A 92 2.88 -19.32 1.85
C ARG A 92 2.96 -20.83 2.13
N GLN A 93 2.38 -21.65 1.26
CA GLN A 93 2.36 -23.11 1.40
C GLN A 93 3.62 -23.78 0.85
N SER A 94 4.54 -23.01 0.25
CA SER A 94 5.77 -23.55 -0.31
C SER A 94 6.81 -23.86 0.77
N GLU A 95 7.68 -24.82 0.47
CA GLU A 95 8.86 -25.16 1.30
C GLU A 95 10.01 -24.15 1.14
N ALA A 96 9.72 -22.91 0.72
CA ALA A 96 10.71 -21.86 0.57
C ALA A 96 11.46 -21.62 1.89
N SER A 97 12.79 -21.50 1.81
CA SER A 97 13.62 -21.17 2.97
C SER A 97 13.31 -19.76 3.47
N THR A 98 13.59 -19.49 4.75
CA THR A 98 13.47 -18.16 5.36
C THR A 98 14.20 -17.10 4.52
N GLY A 99 15.40 -17.41 4.01
CA GLY A 99 16.16 -16.51 3.13
C GLY A 99 15.43 -16.20 1.81
N ALA A 100 14.82 -17.21 1.17
CA ALA A 100 14.04 -17.01 -0.05
C ALA A 100 12.80 -16.12 0.20
N ARG A 101 12.14 -16.28 1.35
CA ARG A 101 11.01 -15.42 1.74
C ARG A 101 11.44 -13.96 1.92
N TYR A 102 12.56 -13.72 2.61
CA TYR A 102 13.11 -12.37 2.75
C TYR A 102 13.59 -11.77 1.41
N ALA A 103 14.13 -12.59 0.51
CA ALA A 103 14.49 -12.14 -0.83
C ALA A 103 13.25 -11.69 -1.64
N LEU A 104 12.16 -12.46 -1.57
CA LEU A 104 10.89 -12.07 -2.20
C LEU A 104 10.33 -10.79 -1.57
N PHE A 105 10.34 -10.69 -0.23
CA PHE A 105 9.98 -9.45 0.49
C PHE A 105 10.76 -8.25 -0.04
N ALA A 106 12.09 -8.33 -0.10
CA ALA A 106 12.94 -7.24 -0.55
C ALA A 106 12.64 -6.85 -2.01
N LEU A 107 12.45 -7.84 -2.88
CA LEU A 107 12.08 -7.62 -4.27
C LEU A 107 10.75 -6.86 -4.39
N LEU A 108 9.72 -7.31 -3.68
CA LEU A 108 8.39 -6.69 -3.71
C LEU A 108 8.39 -5.29 -3.11
N LEU A 109 9.17 -5.06 -2.06
CA LEU A 109 9.32 -3.74 -1.46
C LEU A 109 9.98 -2.77 -2.43
N VAL A 110 11.06 -3.18 -3.09
CA VAL A 110 11.73 -2.37 -4.13
C VAL A 110 10.79 -2.13 -5.31
N ALA A 111 10.08 -3.15 -5.78
CA ALA A 111 9.12 -3.02 -6.88
C ALA A 111 8.00 -2.03 -6.54
N LEU A 112 7.45 -2.10 -5.32
CA LEU A 112 6.45 -1.15 -4.82
C LEU A 112 7.00 0.29 -4.78
N ALA A 113 8.22 0.48 -4.23
CA ALA A 113 8.85 1.79 -4.14
C ALA A 113 9.11 2.40 -5.53
N VAL A 114 9.64 1.60 -6.45
CA VAL A 114 9.87 2.00 -7.85
C VAL A 114 8.54 2.35 -8.52
N TRP A 115 7.51 1.52 -8.35
CA TRP A 115 6.19 1.78 -8.92
C TRP A 115 5.60 3.09 -8.41
N ILE A 116 5.63 3.34 -7.09
CA ILE A 116 5.17 4.61 -6.50
C ILE A 116 5.95 5.81 -7.08
N PHE A 117 7.26 5.68 -7.24
CA PHE A 117 8.11 6.75 -7.79
C PHE A 117 7.76 7.06 -9.25
N LEU A 118 7.60 6.03 -10.08
CA LEU A 118 7.24 6.16 -11.49
C LEU A 118 5.85 6.78 -11.66
N VAL A 119 4.87 6.30 -10.88
CA VAL A 119 3.51 6.82 -10.90
C VAL A 119 3.50 8.28 -10.47
N ARG A 120 4.16 8.66 -9.36
CA ARG A 120 4.31 10.08 -8.94
C ARG A 120 4.85 10.97 -10.06
N GLY A 121 5.79 10.48 -10.86
CA GLY A 121 6.35 11.21 -11.99
C GLY A 121 5.30 11.59 -13.04
N GLN A 122 4.40 10.66 -13.36
CA GLN A 122 3.36 10.81 -14.39
C GLN A 122 2.22 11.75 -13.96
N TRP A 123 1.80 11.71 -12.69
CA TRP A 123 0.78 12.62 -12.16
C TRP A 123 1.26 14.07 -12.17
N ARG A 124 2.55 14.30 -11.87
CA ARG A 124 3.14 15.64 -11.90
C ARG A 124 3.11 16.19 -13.32
N THR A 125 3.57 15.45 -14.33
CA THR A 125 3.62 15.92 -15.71
C THR A 125 2.25 16.21 -16.32
N ASN A 126 1.24 15.37 -16.03
CA ASN A 126 -0.10 15.54 -16.60
C ASN A 126 -0.90 16.67 -15.94
N ALA A 127 -0.71 16.91 -14.63
CA ALA A 127 -1.35 18.02 -13.93
C ALA A 127 -0.92 19.39 -14.47
N TRP A 128 0.37 19.57 -14.82
CA TRP A 128 0.86 20.80 -15.45
C TRP A 128 0.43 20.96 -16.92
N ALA A 129 0.13 19.86 -17.62
CA ALA A 129 -0.35 19.90 -18.99
C ALA A 129 -1.84 20.31 -19.07
N GLY A 130 -2.68 19.81 -18.16
CA GLY A 130 -4.10 20.17 -18.08
C GLY A 130 -4.34 21.63 -17.69
N LEU A 131 -3.51 22.18 -16.79
CA LEU A 131 -3.58 23.60 -16.39
C LEU A 131 -3.27 24.58 -17.53
N LYS A 132 -2.37 24.20 -18.46
CA LYS A 132 -2.04 25.05 -19.62
C LYS A 132 -3.12 25.01 -20.71
N ALA A 133 -3.87 23.91 -20.81
CA ALA A 133 -4.92 23.73 -21.82
C ALA A 133 -6.20 24.54 -21.53
N HIS A 134 -6.39 25.03 -20.29
CA HIS A 134 -7.55 25.83 -19.89
C HIS A 134 -7.27 27.34 -19.83
N THR A 135 -6.06 27.78 -20.16
CA THR A 135 -5.63 29.20 -20.13
C THR A 135 -5.29 29.77 -21.52
N THR A 136 -5.65 29.08 -22.60
CA THR A 136 -5.48 29.52 -23.99
C THR A 136 -6.80 29.53 -24.73
#